data_AF-G6EHK2-F1
#
_entry.id   AF-G6EHK2-F1
#
_cell.length_a   1.000
_cell.length_b   1.000
_cell.length_c   1.000
_cell.angle_alpha   90.00
_cell.angle_beta   90.00
_cell.angle_gamma   90.00
#
_symmetry.space_group_name_H-M   'P 1'
#
loop_
_entity.id
_entity.type
_entity.pdbx_description
1 polymer ?
#
loop_
_entity_poly.entity_id
_entity_poly.type
_entity_poly.pdbx_seq_one_letter_code
_entity_poly.pdbx_strand_id
1 'polypeptide(L)'
;MILDQTTDRFFASSSVRLALGEATKLINSDQHAEAQVVLDDCLRKALDSQTTSGLHDIAVLYVYTAIAADAGHESERALEILSEGILTISSRDPSERFYQSRLFAVQLWLLEKAGKYEDALSIAKLAVEKIMPPTCEGDGLTNMYLEDLYFQYSSLLQKRGEDELALATLQGIADRCAHALTNYGPLAFMEEGKFERFWLNQIATDARTALAMKGRSREAPQG
;
A
#
# COMPACT_ATOMS: atom_id res chain seq x y z
N MET A 1 3.66 5.85 9.69
CA MET A 1 4.45 4.67 10.10
C MET A 1 4.21 3.60 9.06
N ILE A 2 5.08 3.44 8.06
CA ILE A 2 4.82 2.65 6.82
C ILE A 2 5.49 1.27 6.84
N LEU A 3 6.21 0.98 7.92
CA LEU A 3 6.72 -0.35 8.23
C LEU A 3 5.96 -0.87 9.46
N ASP A 4 4.64 -1.03 9.36
CA ASP A 4 4.08 -2.06 10.23
C ASP A 4 4.45 -3.41 9.63
N GLN A 5 5.63 -3.90 10.05
CA GLN A 5 6.20 -5.16 9.65
C GLN A 5 5.27 -6.34 9.96
N THR A 6 4.22 -6.14 10.77
CA THR A 6 3.30 -7.21 11.12
C THR A 6 2.48 -7.69 9.93
N THR A 7 2.00 -6.83 9.03
CA THR A 7 1.18 -7.30 7.88
C THR A 7 1.99 -8.16 6.93
N ASP A 8 3.05 -7.58 6.35
CA ASP A 8 3.81 -8.22 5.28
C ASP A 8 4.54 -9.48 5.79
N ARG A 9 4.91 -9.50 7.07
CA ARG A 9 5.53 -10.67 7.69
C ARG A 9 4.52 -11.73 8.11
N PHE A 10 3.24 -11.40 8.33
CA PHE A 10 2.24 -12.40 8.72
C PHE A 10 1.91 -13.33 7.55
N PHE A 11 1.71 -12.76 6.36
CA PHE A 11 1.29 -13.48 5.16
C PHE A 11 2.44 -14.07 4.32
N ALA A 12 3.69 -13.63 4.57
CA ALA A 12 4.86 -14.13 3.85
C ALA A 12 5.21 -15.59 4.17
N SER A 13 5.74 -16.30 3.19
CA SER A 13 6.25 -17.66 3.39
C SER A 13 7.40 -17.69 4.40
N SER A 14 7.66 -18.86 5.00
CA SER A 14 8.71 -19.01 6.02
C SER A 14 10.09 -18.56 5.55
N SER A 15 10.47 -18.82 4.29
CA SER A 15 11.74 -18.35 3.73
C SER A 15 11.79 -16.82 3.62
N VAL A 16 10.71 -16.20 3.17
CA VAL A 16 10.63 -14.73 3.05
C VAL A 16 10.64 -14.10 4.43
N ARG A 17 9.89 -14.63 5.40
CA ARG A 17 9.90 -14.12 6.79
C ARG A 17 11.29 -14.16 7.42
N LEU A 18 12.13 -15.16 7.10
CA LEU A 18 13.52 -15.21 7.55
C LEU A 18 14.38 -14.14 6.86
N ALA A 19 14.26 -14.00 5.53
CA ALA A 19 14.98 -12.97 4.78
C ALA A 19 14.61 -11.55 5.24
N LEU A 20 13.32 -11.25 5.43
CA LEU A 20 12.84 -9.98 5.96
C LEU A 20 13.37 -9.71 7.37
N GLY A 21 13.37 -10.75 8.23
CA GLY A 21 13.87 -10.65 9.59
C GLY A 21 15.36 -10.32 9.63
N GLU A 22 16.15 -10.87 8.71
CA GLU A 22 17.58 -10.58 8.60
C GLU A 22 17.85 -9.21 7.97
N ALA A 23 17.21 -8.90 6.85
CA ALA A 23 17.32 -7.60 6.19
C ALA A 23 16.94 -6.45 7.13
N THR A 24 15.90 -6.62 7.96
CA THR A 24 15.53 -5.62 8.97
C THR A 24 16.65 -5.36 9.97
N LYS A 25 17.33 -6.40 10.47
CA LYS A 25 18.46 -6.22 11.40
C LYS A 25 19.62 -5.47 10.72
N LEU A 26 19.90 -5.83 9.46
CA LEU A 26 20.96 -5.20 8.67
C LEU A 26 20.65 -3.72 8.40
N ILE A 27 19.41 -3.39 8.01
CA ILE A 27 18.96 -2.00 7.84
C ILE A 27 19.10 -1.22 9.15
N ASN A 28 18.67 -1.78 10.29
CA ASN A 28 18.80 -1.15 11.60
C ASN A 28 20.24 -1.01 12.09
N SER A 29 21.19 -1.69 11.43
CA SER A 29 22.62 -1.62 11.72
C SER A 29 23.39 -0.83 10.66
N ASP A 30 22.69 -0.05 9.84
CA ASP A 30 23.22 0.73 8.70
C ASP A 30 23.96 -0.10 7.63
N GLN A 31 23.73 -1.41 7.59
CA GLN A 31 24.29 -2.35 6.62
C GLN A 31 23.35 -2.52 5.42
N HIS A 32 23.01 -1.42 4.75
CA HIS A 32 21.96 -1.39 3.72
C HIS A 32 22.29 -2.24 2.48
N ALA A 33 23.55 -2.25 2.03
CA ALA A 33 23.97 -3.06 0.88
C ALA A 33 23.85 -4.57 1.16
N GLU A 34 24.21 -5.01 2.36
CA GLU A 34 24.04 -6.41 2.77
C GLU A 34 22.57 -6.80 2.88
N ALA A 35 21.73 -5.88 3.39
CA ALA A 35 20.29 -6.08 3.43
C ALA A 35 19.70 -6.27 2.01
N GLN A 36 20.13 -5.46 1.04
CA GLN A 36 19.72 -5.59 -0.36
C GLN A 36 20.14 -6.93 -0.94
N VAL A 37 21.39 -7.38 -0.71
CA VAL A 37 21.85 -8.70 -1.19
C VAL A 37 20.97 -9.84 -0.67
N VAL A 38 20.64 -9.83 0.63
CA VAL A 38 19.76 -10.85 1.23
C VAL A 38 18.37 -10.85 0.58
N LEU A 39 17.80 -9.67 0.35
CA LEU A 39 16.47 -9.53 -0.23
C LEU A 39 16.45 -9.92 -1.71
N ASP A 40 17.44 -9.50 -2.49
CA ASP A 40 17.56 -9.81 -3.93
C ASP A 40 17.76 -11.31 -4.17
N ASP A 41 18.58 -11.97 -3.36
CA ASP A 41 18.75 -13.41 -3.44
C ASP A 41 17.44 -14.17 -3.12
N CYS A 42 16.65 -13.66 -2.18
CA CYS A 42 15.35 -14.25 -1.88
C CYS A 42 14.33 -13.95 -2.98
N LEU A 43 14.33 -12.73 -3.53
CA LEU A 43 13.45 -12.31 -4.61
C LEU A 43 13.68 -13.14 -5.86
N ARG A 44 14.95 -13.34 -6.24
CA ARG A 44 15.32 -14.20 -7.38
C ARG A 44 14.73 -15.61 -7.24
N LYS A 45 14.85 -16.23 -6.06
CA LYS A 45 14.28 -17.55 -5.77
C LYS A 45 12.75 -17.54 -5.83
N ALA A 46 12.10 -16.48 -5.35
CA ALA A 46 10.65 -16.33 -5.40
C ALA A 46 10.15 -16.15 -6.85
N LEU A 47 10.89 -15.41 -7.67
CA LEU A 47 10.58 -15.22 -9.09
C LEU A 47 10.66 -16.52 -9.89
N ASP A 48 11.58 -17.42 -9.55
CA ASP A 48 11.71 -18.72 -10.20
C ASP A 48 10.57 -19.71 -9.84
N SER A 49 9.76 -19.39 -8.82
CA SER A 49 8.61 -20.20 -8.41
C SER A 49 7.37 -19.95 -9.29
N GLN A 50 6.69 -21.02 -9.71
CA GLN A 50 5.50 -21.00 -10.58
C GLN A 50 4.15 -20.96 -9.83
N THR A 51 4.13 -20.89 -8.51
CA THR A 51 2.88 -20.95 -7.71
C THR A 51 2.28 -19.57 -7.43
N THR A 52 0.96 -19.43 -7.48
CA THR A 52 0.20 -18.19 -7.21
C THR A 52 0.45 -17.60 -5.81
N SER A 53 0.72 -18.45 -4.82
CA SER A 53 1.14 -18.02 -3.47
C SER A 53 2.46 -17.24 -3.46
N GLY A 54 3.22 -17.27 -4.55
CA GLY A 54 4.45 -16.50 -4.71
C GLY A 54 4.23 -15.01 -5.00
N LEU A 55 3.04 -14.58 -5.46
CA LEU A 55 2.82 -13.16 -5.79
C LEU A 55 2.92 -12.26 -4.55
N HIS A 56 2.41 -12.75 -3.41
CA HIS A 56 2.57 -12.05 -2.14
C HIS A 56 4.04 -11.88 -1.77
N ASP A 57 4.78 -13.00 -1.74
CA ASP A 57 6.20 -13.04 -1.41
C ASP A 57 7.00 -12.11 -2.33
N ILE A 58 6.72 -12.14 -3.64
CA ILE A 58 7.36 -11.28 -4.63
C ILE A 58 7.08 -9.80 -4.32
N ALA A 59 5.82 -9.44 -4.09
CA ALA A 59 5.45 -8.05 -3.81
C ALA A 59 6.08 -7.53 -2.52
N VAL A 60 6.07 -8.35 -1.45
CA VAL A 60 6.72 -8.02 -0.18
C VAL A 60 8.23 -7.86 -0.37
N LEU A 61 8.88 -8.75 -1.11
CA LEU A 61 10.31 -8.65 -1.37
C LEU A 61 10.65 -7.39 -2.17
N TYR A 62 9.89 -7.05 -3.22
CA TYR A 62 10.08 -5.79 -3.95
C TYR A 62 9.91 -4.56 -3.04
N VAL A 63 8.90 -4.55 -2.15
CA VAL A 63 8.72 -3.47 -1.18
C VAL A 63 9.93 -3.33 -0.27
N TYR A 64 10.40 -4.43 0.34
CA TYR A 64 11.50 -4.36 1.29
C TYR A 64 12.85 -4.09 0.62
N THR A 65 13.08 -4.57 -0.60
CA THR A 65 14.28 -4.21 -1.39
C THR A 65 14.27 -2.71 -1.67
N ALA A 66 13.13 -2.14 -2.07
CA ALA A 66 13.02 -0.70 -2.30
C ALA A 66 13.25 0.12 -1.02
N ILE A 67 12.74 -0.33 0.12
CA ILE A 67 12.97 0.31 1.42
C ILE A 67 14.45 0.23 1.82
N ALA A 68 15.11 -0.90 1.59
CA ALA A 68 16.54 -1.05 1.84
C ALA A 68 17.39 -0.12 0.96
N ALA A 69 17.02 0.03 -0.32
CA ALA A 69 17.65 0.98 -1.25
C ALA A 69 17.45 2.43 -0.80
N ASP A 70 16.22 2.83 -0.46
CA ASP A 70 15.94 4.20 0.03
C ASP A 70 16.65 4.49 1.37
N ALA A 71 16.76 3.51 2.28
CA ALA A 71 17.54 3.63 3.50
C ALA A 71 19.04 3.85 3.21
N GLY A 72 19.57 3.20 2.17
CA GLY A 72 20.92 3.42 1.65
C GLY A 72 21.11 4.71 0.85
N HIS A 73 20.14 5.63 0.87
CA HIS A 73 20.11 6.87 0.10
C HIS A 73 20.03 6.69 -1.43
N GLU A 74 19.56 5.54 -1.89
CA GLU A 74 19.34 5.22 -3.31
C GLU A 74 17.85 5.39 -3.69
N SER A 75 17.27 6.57 -3.43
CA SER A 75 15.83 6.78 -3.60
C SER A 75 15.34 6.61 -5.05
N GLU A 76 16.15 6.96 -6.06
CA GLU A 76 15.80 6.70 -7.46
C GLU A 76 15.74 5.20 -7.76
N ARG A 77 16.74 4.46 -7.26
CA ARG A 77 16.78 2.99 -7.38
C ARG A 77 15.59 2.34 -6.68
N ALA A 78 15.19 2.83 -5.51
CA ALA A 78 14.01 2.37 -4.81
C ALA A 78 12.73 2.49 -5.66
N LEU A 79 12.56 3.61 -6.37
CA LEU A 79 11.43 3.83 -7.27
C LEU A 79 11.47 2.91 -8.50
N GLU A 80 12.67 2.64 -9.04
CA GLU A 80 12.86 1.65 -10.11
C GLU A 80 12.46 0.24 -9.66
N ILE A 81 12.90 -0.18 -8.48
CA ILE A 81 12.57 -1.49 -7.89
C ILE A 81 11.05 -1.66 -7.75
N LEU A 82 10.35 -0.63 -7.26
CA LEU A 82 8.88 -0.68 -7.14
C LEU A 82 8.20 -0.72 -8.51
N SER A 83 8.69 0.04 -9.48
CA SER A 83 8.15 0.04 -10.85
C SER A 83 8.33 -1.33 -11.52
N GLU A 84 9.50 -1.94 -11.34
CA GLU A 84 9.77 -3.32 -11.77
C GLU A 84 8.81 -4.30 -11.09
N GLY A 85 8.61 -4.18 -9.78
CA GLY A 85 7.67 -5.01 -9.03
C GLY A 85 6.25 -4.92 -9.56
N ILE A 86 5.76 -3.70 -9.86
CA ILE A 86 4.42 -3.48 -10.42
C ILE A 86 4.28 -4.16 -11.79
N LEU A 87 5.30 -4.04 -12.65
CA LEU A 87 5.32 -4.70 -13.96
C LEU A 87 5.36 -6.22 -13.82
N THR A 88 6.20 -6.75 -12.93
CA THR A 88 6.33 -8.18 -12.64
C THR A 88 5.01 -8.76 -12.17
N ILE A 89 4.36 -8.16 -11.17
CA ILE A 89 3.04 -8.62 -10.69
C ILE A 89 2.00 -8.52 -11.81
N SER A 90 1.94 -7.38 -12.53
CA SER A 90 1.00 -7.20 -13.64
C SER A 90 1.19 -8.23 -14.76
N SER A 91 2.41 -8.67 -15.01
CA SER A 91 2.73 -9.66 -16.06
C SER A 91 2.33 -11.09 -15.66
N ARG A 92 2.38 -11.41 -14.37
CA ARG A 92 2.01 -12.73 -13.83
C ARG A 92 0.50 -12.85 -13.66
N ASP A 93 -0.12 -11.80 -13.16
CA ASP A 93 -1.57 -11.69 -13.02
C ASP A 93 -2.02 -10.22 -13.20
N PRO A 94 -2.55 -9.86 -14.38
CA PRO A 94 -3.08 -8.52 -14.63
C PRO A 94 -4.25 -8.15 -13.72
N SER A 95 -4.94 -9.14 -13.15
CA SER A 95 -6.10 -8.96 -12.25
C SER A 95 -5.71 -8.86 -10.77
N GLU A 96 -4.44 -9.09 -10.44
CA GLU A 96 -3.93 -9.04 -9.06
C GLU A 96 -3.82 -7.60 -8.55
N ARG A 97 -4.93 -7.11 -7.99
CA ARG A 97 -5.06 -5.72 -7.51
C ARG A 97 -4.50 -5.52 -6.12
N PHE A 98 -4.49 -6.55 -5.28
CA PHE A 98 -4.09 -6.43 -3.87
C PHE A 98 -2.59 -6.10 -3.78
N TYR A 99 -1.76 -6.91 -4.45
CA TYR A 99 -0.30 -6.69 -4.40
C TYR A 99 0.17 -5.50 -5.25
N GLN A 100 -0.54 -5.18 -6.34
CA GLN A 100 -0.29 -3.94 -7.08
C GLN A 100 -0.55 -2.71 -6.21
N SER A 101 -1.67 -2.68 -5.48
CA SER A 101 -2.02 -1.57 -4.58
C SER A 101 -0.94 -1.36 -3.51
N ARG A 102 -0.40 -2.45 -2.95
CA ARG A 102 0.71 -2.39 -1.98
C ARG A 102 1.95 -1.71 -2.56
N LEU A 103 2.37 -2.09 -3.76
CA LEU A 103 3.56 -1.53 -4.40
C LEU A 103 3.36 -0.05 -4.75
N PHE A 104 2.20 0.33 -5.28
CA PHE A 104 1.86 1.73 -5.54
C PHE A 104 1.86 2.56 -4.25
N ALA A 105 1.25 2.06 -3.17
CA ALA A 105 1.22 2.77 -1.89
C ALA A 105 2.63 3.09 -1.34
N VAL A 106 3.61 2.19 -1.53
CA VAL A 106 5.01 2.48 -1.15
C VAL A 106 5.66 3.47 -2.12
N GLN A 107 5.37 3.35 -3.41
CA GLN A 107 5.94 4.23 -4.43
C GLN A 107 5.48 5.67 -4.21
N LEU A 108 4.19 5.89 -3.94
CA LEU A 108 3.63 7.19 -3.60
C LEU A 108 4.28 7.77 -2.35
N TRP A 109 4.42 6.97 -1.29
CA TRP A 109 5.12 7.41 -0.09
C TRP A 109 6.56 7.87 -0.36
N LEU A 110 7.33 7.13 -1.16
CA LEU A 110 8.71 7.52 -1.51
C LEU A 110 8.76 8.81 -2.32
N LEU A 111 7.83 8.99 -3.26
CA LEU A 111 7.73 10.23 -4.05
C LEU A 111 7.36 11.43 -3.17
N GLU A 112 6.41 11.25 -2.24
CA GLU A 112 6.05 12.29 -1.27
C GLU A 112 7.20 12.63 -0.33
N LYS A 113 7.92 11.62 0.17
CA LYS A 113 9.15 11.79 0.99
C LYS A 113 10.20 12.60 0.24
N ALA A 114 10.34 12.38 -1.07
CA ALA A 114 11.25 13.12 -1.95
C ALA A 114 10.72 14.50 -2.40
N GLY A 115 9.51 14.90 -1.99
CA GLY A 115 8.87 16.15 -2.41
C GLY A 115 8.39 16.16 -3.87
N LYS A 116 8.38 15.01 -4.55
CA LYS A 116 7.93 14.83 -5.94
C LYS A 116 6.40 14.69 -6.02
N TYR A 117 5.68 15.70 -5.54
CA TYR A 117 4.21 15.63 -5.37
C TYR A 117 3.42 15.50 -6.69
N GLU A 118 3.87 16.17 -7.76
CA GLU A 118 3.19 16.08 -9.07
C GLU A 118 3.37 14.68 -9.70
N ASP A 119 4.56 14.09 -9.55
CA ASP A 119 4.82 12.72 -9.99
C ASP A 119 3.99 11.72 -9.18
N ALA A 120 3.94 11.89 -7.84
CA ALA A 120 3.09 11.11 -6.96
C ALA A 120 1.62 11.20 -7.37
N LEU A 121 1.10 12.40 -7.61
CA LEU A 121 -0.29 12.58 -8.02
C LEU A 121 -0.58 11.94 -9.39
N SER A 122 0.33 12.09 -10.35
CA SER A 122 0.19 11.50 -11.69
C SER A 122 0.16 9.96 -11.62
N ILE A 123 1.07 9.37 -10.84
CA ILE A 123 1.11 7.93 -10.62
C ILE A 123 -0.13 7.46 -9.86
N ALA A 124 -0.58 8.20 -8.83
CA ALA A 124 -1.77 7.85 -8.06
C ALA A 124 -3.03 7.85 -8.95
N LYS A 125 -3.20 8.84 -9.83
CA LYS A 125 -4.30 8.89 -10.80
C LYS A 125 -4.30 7.66 -11.70
N LEU A 126 -3.15 7.32 -12.29
CA LEU A 126 -3.00 6.13 -13.14
C LEU A 126 -3.24 4.82 -12.38
N ALA A 127 -2.73 4.71 -11.16
CA ALA A 127 -2.90 3.53 -10.31
C ALA A 127 -4.38 3.32 -9.96
N VAL A 128 -5.07 4.39 -9.56
CA VAL A 128 -6.51 4.36 -9.25
C VAL A 128 -7.31 4.00 -10.50
N GLU A 129 -7.06 4.62 -11.65
CA GLU A 129 -7.76 4.29 -12.91
C GLU A 129 -7.55 2.82 -13.33
N LYS A 130 -6.34 2.30 -13.16
CA LYS A 130 -5.99 0.93 -13.53
C LYS A 130 -6.56 -0.11 -12.56
N ILE A 131 -6.56 0.19 -11.26
CA ILE A 131 -6.98 -0.74 -10.19
C ILE A 131 -8.48 -0.62 -9.90
N MET A 132 -9.12 0.47 -10.32
CA MET A 132 -10.53 0.76 -10.06
C MET A 132 -11.43 -0.43 -10.43
N PRO A 133 -12.36 -0.82 -9.53
CA PRO A 133 -13.37 -1.80 -9.90
C PRO A 133 -14.31 -1.21 -10.97
N PRO A 134 -14.79 -2.03 -11.93
CA PRO A 134 -15.92 -1.61 -12.73
C PRO A 134 -17.09 -1.31 -11.78
N THR A 135 -17.72 -0.18 -12.03
CA THR A 135 -18.79 0.44 -11.24
C THR A 135 -19.87 -0.55 -10.78
N CYS A 136 -20.19 -0.45 -9.48
CA CYS A 136 -21.43 -0.84 -8.81
C CYS A 136 -21.71 -2.33 -8.52
N GLU A 137 -22.14 -2.54 -7.26
CA GLU A 137 -22.95 -3.64 -6.75
C GLU A 137 -22.29 -5.02 -6.65
N GLY A 138 -21.40 -5.16 -5.67
CA GLY A 138 -20.94 -6.47 -5.20
C GLY A 138 -19.65 -6.44 -4.39
N ASP A 139 -19.49 -5.46 -3.48
CA ASP A 139 -18.23 -5.23 -2.76
C ASP A 139 -17.98 -6.29 -1.66
N GLY A 140 -17.51 -7.45 -2.12
CA GLY A 140 -16.58 -8.30 -1.37
C GLY A 140 -15.11 -8.07 -1.78
N LEU A 141 -14.80 -6.99 -2.51
CA LEU A 141 -13.54 -6.82 -3.26
C LEU A 141 -12.62 -5.68 -2.77
N THR A 142 -13.01 -4.91 -1.75
CA THR A 142 -12.09 -3.94 -1.14
C THR A 142 -11.12 -4.64 -0.18
N ASN A 143 -9.91 -4.09 -0.05
CA ASN A 143 -8.87 -4.56 0.86
C ASN A 143 -8.06 -3.37 1.41
N MET A 144 -7.32 -3.62 2.49
CA MET A 144 -6.57 -2.57 3.18
C MET A 144 -5.57 -1.80 2.30
N TYR A 145 -4.88 -2.44 1.35
CA TYR A 145 -3.90 -1.76 0.51
C TYR A 145 -4.54 -0.89 -0.56
N LEU A 146 -5.69 -1.33 -1.10
CA LEU A 146 -6.46 -0.52 -2.02
C LEU A 146 -6.98 0.75 -1.35
N GLU A 147 -7.52 0.62 -0.14
CA GLU A 147 -8.05 1.79 0.58
C GLU A 147 -6.94 2.72 1.08
N ASP A 148 -5.77 2.20 1.44
CA ASP A 148 -4.59 3.03 1.71
C ASP A 148 -4.14 3.81 0.47
N LEU A 149 -4.11 3.18 -0.72
CA LEU A 149 -3.82 3.86 -1.99
C LEU A 149 -4.82 5.01 -2.25
N TYR A 150 -6.12 4.78 -2.07
CA TYR A 150 -7.12 5.84 -2.20
C TYR A 150 -6.94 6.95 -1.16
N PHE A 151 -6.53 6.60 0.05
CA PHE A 151 -6.29 7.58 1.11
C PHE A 151 -5.10 8.48 0.77
N GLN A 152 -3.98 7.91 0.32
CA GLN A 152 -2.82 8.66 -0.16
C GLN A 152 -3.18 9.54 -1.37
N TYR A 153 -3.94 8.99 -2.33
CA TYR A 153 -4.45 9.76 -3.47
C TYR A 153 -5.29 10.96 -3.03
N SER A 154 -6.21 10.78 -2.07
CA SER A 154 -7.03 11.88 -1.54
C SER A 154 -6.17 12.97 -0.88
N SER A 155 -5.09 12.59 -0.19
CA SER A 155 -4.16 13.53 0.44
C SER A 155 -3.39 14.34 -0.61
N LEU A 156 -2.96 13.70 -1.71
CA LEU A 156 -2.31 14.37 -2.84
C LEU A 156 -3.27 15.35 -3.55
N LEU A 157 -4.54 14.97 -3.72
CA LEU A 157 -5.57 15.85 -4.27
C LEU A 157 -5.78 17.11 -3.42
N GLN A 158 -5.84 16.98 -2.09
CA GLN A 158 -5.93 18.13 -1.18
C GLN A 158 -4.74 19.07 -1.32
N LYS A 159 -3.51 18.52 -1.38
CA LYS A 159 -2.29 19.32 -1.58
C LYS A 159 -2.32 20.08 -2.92
N ARG A 160 -2.99 19.54 -3.93
CA ARG A 160 -3.17 20.18 -5.25
C ARG A 160 -4.33 21.20 -5.29
N GLY A 161 -5.16 21.27 -4.24
CA GLY A 161 -6.35 22.11 -4.20
C GLY A 161 -7.59 21.48 -4.86
N GLU A 162 -7.54 20.20 -5.22
CA GLU A 162 -8.67 19.43 -5.75
C GLU A 162 -9.59 18.94 -4.59
N ASP A 163 -10.04 19.88 -3.76
CA ASP A 163 -10.73 19.61 -2.48
C ASP A 163 -12.01 18.78 -2.63
N GLU A 164 -12.83 19.06 -3.66
CA GLU A 164 -14.10 18.35 -3.87
C GLU A 164 -13.86 16.88 -4.23
N LEU A 165 -12.90 16.63 -5.12
CA LEU A 165 -12.53 15.27 -5.52
C LEU A 165 -11.87 14.51 -4.35
N ALA A 166 -11.05 15.19 -3.55
CA ALA A 166 -10.47 14.59 -2.35
C ALA A 166 -11.55 14.17 -1.34
N LEU A 167 -12.53 15.03 -1.08
CA LEU A 167 -13.63 14.73 -0.17
C LEU A 167 -14.51 13.58 -0.70
N ALA A 168 -14.82 13.58 -2.01
CA ALA A 168 -15.54 12.48 -2.63
C ALA A 168 -14.77 11.15 -2.51
N THR A 169 -13.45 11.18 -2.69
CA THR A 169 -12.58 10.01 -2.51
C THR A 169 -12.62 9.50 -1.07
N LEU A 170 -12.48 10.39 -0.08
CA LEU A 170 -12.56 10.04 1.34
C LEU A 170 -13.92 9.45 1.74
N GLN A 171 -15.01 9.99 1.20
CA GLN A 171 -16.35 9.46 1.41
C GLN A 171 -16.46 8.03 0.83
N GLY A 172 -15.95 7.80 -0.39
CA GLY A 172 -15.91 6.47 -0.99
C GLY A 172 -15.13 5.44 -0.17
N ILE A 173 -13.99 5.84 0.43
CA ILE A 173 -13.21 4.99 1.35
C ILE A 173 -14.07 4.61 2.57
N ALA A 174 -14.70 5.61 3.20
CA ALA A 174 -15.51 5.37 4.39
C ALA A 174 -16.66 4.39 4.12
N ASP A 175 -17.34 4.55 2.98
CA ASP A 175 -18.47 3.70 2.59
C ASP A 175 -18.04 2.27 2.27
N ARG A 176 -16.97 2.09 1.47
CA ARG A 176 -16.42 0.76 1.13
C ARG A 176 -15.90 0.03 2.36
N CYS A 177 -15.14 0.71 3.22
CA CYS A 177 -14.67 0.10 4.46
C CYS A 177 -15.84 -0.27 5.38
N ALA A 178 -16.86 0.58 5.52
CA ALA A 178 -18.03 0.25 6.32
C ALA A 178 -18.74 -1.00 5.79
N HIS A 179 -18.94 -1.09 4.47
CA HIS A 179 -19.55 -2.25 3.82
C HIS A 179 -18.72 -3.52 4.01
N ALA A 180 -17.39 -3.45 3.82
CA ALA A 180 -16.50 -4.57 4.07
C ALA A 180 -16.61 -5.06 5.52
N LEU A 181 -16.53 -4.14 6.49
CA LEU A 181 -16.62 -4.43 7.92
C LEU A 181 -17.96 -5.08 8.33
N THR A 182 -19.07 -4.76 7.65
CA THR A 182 -20.36 -5.44 7.87
C THR A 182 -20.40 -6.85 7.30
N ASN A 183 -19.57 -7.14 6.29
CA ASN A 183 -19.57 -8.40 5.54
C ASN A 183 -18.44 -9.37 5.95
N TYR A 184 -17.57 -9.00 6.89
CA TYR A 184 -16.43 -9.85 7.32
C TYR A 184 -16.79 -11.22 7.90
N GLY A 185 -18.06 -11.49 8.21
CA GLY A 185 -18.59 -12.84 8.45
C GLY A 185 -17.68 -13.76 9.29
N PRO A 186 -17.52 -15.04 8.92
CA PRO A 186 -16.63 -16.00 9.60
C PRO A 186 -15.13 -15.69 9.49
N LEU A 187 -14.70 -14.88 8.51
CA LEU A 187 -13.29 -14.49 8.33
C LEU A 187 -12.79 -13.65 9.51
N ALA A 188 -13.67 -12.91 10.19
CA ALA A 188 -13.36 -12.13 11.41
C ALA A 188 -12.83 -12.97 12.58
N PHE A 189 -12.91 -14.31 12.52
CA PHE A 189 -12.39 -15.20 13.56
C PHE A 189 -11.01 -15.78 13.24
N MET A 190 -10.58 -15.73 11.98
CA MET A 190 -9.21 -16.08 11.56
C MET A 190 -8.27 -14.91 11.85
N GLU A 191 -6.99 -15.17 12.12
CA GLU A 191 -6.02 -14.11 12.47
C GLU A 191 -5.85 -13.13 11.32
N GLU A 192 -5.83 -13.62 10.08
CA GLU A 192 -5.81 -12.86 8.83
C GLU A 192 -6.98 -11.87 8.75
N GLY A 193 -8.20 -12.35 9.02
CA GLY A 193 -9.40 -11.52 8.93
C GLY A 193 -9.58 -10.57 10.12
N LYS A 194 -9.03 -10.90 11.30
CA LYS A 194 -8.93 -9.93 12.41
C LYS A 194 -8.00 -8.78 12.06
N PHE A 195 -6.89 -9.11 11.41
CA PHE A 195 -5.86 -8.15 11.03
C PHE A 195 -6.35 -7.19 9.95
N GLU A 196 -6.91 -7.71 8.86
CA GLU A 196 -7.43 -6.87 7.77
C GLU A 196 -8.59 -5.99 8.25
N ARG A 197 -9.47 -6.53 9.12
CA ARG A 197 -10.54 -5.78 9.78
C ARG A 197 -10.00 -4.63 10.64
N PHE A 198 -8.90 -4.82 11.37
CA PHE A 198 -8.27 -3.76 12.15
C PHE A 198 -7.84 -2.60 11.25
N TRP A 199 -7.14 -2.90 10.15
CA TRP A 199 -6.66 -1.88 9.21
C TRP A 199 -7.78 -1.15 8.48
N LEU A 200 -8.77 -1.88 7.96
CA LEU A 200 -9.93 -1.26 7.32
C LEU A 200 -10.68 -0.34 8.29
N ASN A 201 -10.78 -0.72 9.57
CA ASN A 201 -11.39 0.13 10.59
C ASN A 201 -10.54 1.38 10.88
N GLN A 202 -9.21 1.27 10.89
CA GLN A 202 -8.31 2.41 11.05
C GLN A 202 -8.44 3.38 9.87
N ILE A 203 -8.32 2.89 8.63
CA ILE A 203 -8.44 3.70 7.41
C ILE A 203 -9.83 4.38 7.34
N ALA A 204 -10.91 3.66 7.68
CA ALA A 204 -12.26 4.23 7.75
C ALA A 204 -12.39 5.33 8.81
N THR A 205 -11.70 5.19 9.94
CA THR A 205 -11.69 6.18 11.02
C THR A 205 -10.93 7.43 10.60
N ASP A 206 -9.78 7.26 9.95
CA ASP A 206 -8.98 8.37 9.43
C ASP A 206 -9.74 9.13 8.34
N ALA A 207 -10.41 8.41 7.41
CA ALA A 207 -11.23 9.02 6.37
C ALA A 207 -12.39 9.85 6.95
N ARG A 208 -13.13 9.30 7.92
CA ARG A 208 -14.22 10.01 8.60
C ARG A 208 -13.73 11.22 9.39
N THR A 209 -12.56 11.11 10.02
CA THR A 209 -11.93 12.22 10.75
C THR A 209 -11.57 13.36 9.80
N ALA A 210 -10.94 13.05 8.66
CA ALA A 210 -10.60 14.03 7.64
C ALA A 210 -11.84 14.75 7.07
N LEU A 211 -12.92 14.02 6.79
CA LEU A 211 -14.21 14.59 6.37
C LEU A 211 -14.78 15.56 7.42
N ALA A 212 -14.77 15.17 8.70
CA ALA A 212 -15.31 15.99 9.79
C ALA A 212 -14.51 17.28 10.02
N MET A 213 -13.19 17.25 9.86
CA MET A 213 -12.34 18.45 10.02
C MET A 213 -12.63 19.53 8.96
N LYS A 214 -12.90 19.13 7.71
CA LYS A 214 -13.32 20.07 6.64
C LYS A 214 -14.72 20.64 6.87
N GLY A 215 -15.65 19.84 7.40
CA GLY A 215 -16.99 20.29 7.80
C GLY A 215 -16.94 21.42 8.84
N ARG A 216 -16.11 21.25 9.88
CA ARG A 216 -15.91 22.27 10.94
C ARG A 216 -15.21 23.53 10.46
N SER A 217 -14.33 23.44 9.46
CA SER A 217 -13.67 24.62 8.86
C SER A 217 -14.64 25.52 8.08
N ARG A 218 -15.79 25.00 7.63
CA ARG A 218 -16.85 25.80 7.00
C ARG A 218 -17.81 26.44 8.01
N GLU A 219 -17.83 25.95 9.25
CA GLU A 219 -18.69 26.43 10.34
C GLU A 219 -17.99 27.45 11.27
N ALA A 220 -16.68 27.63 11.16
CA ALA A 220 -15.97 28.67 11.89
C ALA A 220 -16.38 30.06 11.36
N PRO A 221 -16.90 30.97 12.21
CA PRO A 221 -17.25 32.31 11.77
C PRO A 221 -15.98 33.03 11.30
N GLN A 222 -16.03 33.62 10.11
CA GLN A 222 -15.01 34.55 9.65
C GLN A 222 -15.00 35.74 10.60
N GLY A 223 -13.98 35.80 11.46
CA GLY A 223 -13.70 36.94 12.32
C GLY A 223 -13.01 38.06 11.56
#